data_AF-A0A7C6CBC6-F1
#
_entry.id   AF-A0A7C6CBC6-F1
#
_cell.length_a   1.000
_cell.length_b   1.000
_cell.length_c   1.000
_cell.angle_alpha   90.00
_cell.angle_beta   90.00
_cell.angle_gamma   90.00
#
_symmetry.space_group_name_H-M   'P 1'
#
loop_
_entity.id
_entity.type
_entity.pdbx_description
1 polymer ?
#
loop_
_entity_poly.entity_id
_entity_poly.type
_entity_poly.pdbx_seq_one_letter_code
_entity_poly.pdbx_strand_id
1 'polypeptide(L)'
;MRKSTLLLVIVLALAVALSGCLVKSKPGQPTTIAVNPEDVTINLASGFFTAKLSASIKDEKNNTIKVEGDDIEWAVADTDVVVLANNKGETVTIEAKKIGETKVTVKYGALDPVEIPVKVIDEEIIPETGYKAPKVVFPLKVGEEWPVKDENAYSFFTDEYGGEEVGWKVWVFWDDDNVYIQYDVYTDLPFGNKKTERYIFEADSLEWEIRTPDESLRQKWMIALTEEKGHEVVIRYPDREYYVAPNDHMDVKIEETDFGYRGQVVLSQAHEKLAEFGIELGLKLEMAVQVNDSEDGETRTRILGGFVDSGEYTELWFLYK
;
A
#
# COMPACT_ATOMS: atom_id res chain seq x y z
N MET A 1 29.04 4.16 -63.12
CA MET A 1 28.40 5.38 -62.59
C MET A 1 27.71 4.97 -61.28
N ARG A 2 28.36 5.06 -60.11
CA ARG A 2 28.52 6.23 -59.22
C ARG A 2 27.20 6.94 -58.90
N LYS A 3 26.72 6.82 -57.65
CA LYS A 3 26.40 7.89 -56.66
C LYS A 3 25.41 7.36 -55.60
N SER A 4 25.89 7.13 -54.36
CA SER A 4 25.70 7.93 -53.11
C SER A 4 24.39 7.56 -52.41
N THR A 5 24.35 7.10 -51.15
CA THR A 5 24.88 7.70 -49.90
C THR A 5 24.85 6.56 -48.83
N LEU A 6 25.97 6.05 -48.30
CA LEU A 6 26.83 6.52 -47.20
C LEU A 6 26.15 6.71 -45.81
N LEU A 7 26.57 5.84 -44.88
CA LEU A 7 26.86 6.03 -43.44
C LEU A 7 25.73 6.30 -42.41
N LEU A 8 25.45 5.26 -41.59
CA LEU A 8 25.50 5.16 -40.12
C LEU A 8 24.78 3.82 -39.83
N VAL A 9 25.40 2.77 -39.29
CA VAL A 9 25.58 2.50 -37.86
C VAL A 9 26.52 1.29 -37.77
N ILE A 10 27.84 1.44 -37.83
CA ILE A 10 28.81 0.45 -37.32
C ILE A 10 30.06 1.20 -36.83
N VAL A 11 29.89 2.09 -35.85
CA VAL A 11 31.01 2.58 -35.01
C VAL A 11 30.49 2.73 -33.58
N LEU A 12 30.06 1.62 -32.97
CA LEU A 12 30.01 1.52 -31.50
C LEU A 12 30.13 0.09 -30.96
N ALA A 13 30.63 -0.85 -31.77
CA ALA A 13 30.95 -2.21 -31.32
C ALA A 13 32.43 -2.59 -31.49
N LEU A 14 33.26 -1.72 -32.08
CA LEU A 14 34.69 -1.97 -32.28
C LEU A 14 35.63 -0.96 -31.58
N ALA A 15 35.11 -0.12 -30.69
CA ALA A 15 35.91 0.72 -29.78
C ALA A 15 35.87 0.23 -28.31
N VAL A 16 35.13 -0.84 -28.01
CA VAL A 16 35.10 -1.49 -26.69
C VAL A 16 36.02 -2.72 -26.62
N ALA A 17 36.52 -3.20 -27.76
CA ALA A 17 37.41 -4.38 -27.82
C ALA A 17 38.91 -4.06 -27.77
N LEU A 18 39.33 -2.79 -27.76
CA LEU A 18 40.76 -2.39 -27.74
C LEU A 18 41.11 -1.24 -26.77
N SER A 19 40.16 -0.77 -25.96
CA SER A 19 40.41 0.16 -24.83
C SER A 19 40.40 -0.55 -23.46
N GLY A 20 40.10 -1.85 -23.41
CA GLY A 20 40.02 -2.65 -22.17
C GLY A 20 41.28 -3.45 -21.79
N CYS A 21 42.34 -3.41 -22.61
CA CYS A 21 43.68 -3.88 -22.18
C CYS A 21 44.45 -2.76 -21.46
N LEU A 22 43.73 -1.88 -20.75
CA LEU A 22 44.32 -1.14 -19.64
C LEU A 22 44.56 -2.15 -18.52
N VAL A 23 45.84 -2.38 -18.24
CA VAL A 23 46.38 -3.11 -17.09
C VAL A 23 45.39 -3.06 -15.92
N LYS A 24 44.59 -4.12 -15.70
CA LYS A 24 43.96 -4.35 -14.41
C LYS A 24 45.11 -4.57 -13.46
N SER A 25 45.57 -3.49 -12.82
CA SER A 25 46.51 -3.59 -11.71
C SER A 25 45.90 -4.58 -10.75
N LYS A 26 46.60 -5.67 -10.44
CA LYS A 26 46.18 -6.57 -9.37
C LYS A 26 45.90 -5.68 -8.14
N PRO A 27 44.76 -5.86 -7.47
CA PRO A 27 44.46 -5.08 -6.28
C PRO A 27 45.64 -5.17 -5.30
N GLY A 28 45.98 -4.03 -4.70
CA GLY A 28 47.01 -3.93 -3.68
C GLY A 28 46.62 -4.63 -2.38
N GLN A 29 47.38 -4.38 -1.31
CA GLN A 29 46.98 -4.85 0.02
C GLN A 29 45.69 -4.15 0.47
N PRO A 30 44.83 -4.84 1.26
CA PRO A 30 43.67 -4.23 1.89
C PRO A 30 44.06 -3.02 2.74
N THR A 31 43.34 -1.91 2.57
CA THR A 31 43.54 -0.69 3.37
C THR A 31 42.26 -0.17 3.99
N THR A 32 41.09 -0.46 3.42
CA THR A 32 39.84 0.16 3.86
C THR A 32 38.65 -0.78 3.67
N ILE A 33 37.70 -0.73 4.61
CA ILE A 33 36.38 -1.34 4.48
C ILE A 33 35.42 -0.23 4.04
N ALA A 34 34.73 -0.40 2.92
CA ALA A 34 33.68 0.49 2.47
C ALA A 34 32.32 -0.19 2.65
N VAL A 35 31.39 0.47 3.33
CA VAL A 35 30.07 -0.08 3.67
C VAL A 35 28.98 0.70 2.96
N ASN A 36 27.93 0.01 2.54
CA ASN A 36 26.74 0.63 1.95
C ASN A 36 25.45 -0.06 2.44
N PRO A 37 24.46 0.70 2.93
CA PRO A 37 24.53 2.13 3.27
C PRO A 37 25.47 2.44 4.47
N GLU A 38 25.85 3.71 4.65
CA GLU A 38 26.72 4.18 5.76
C GLU A 38 25.96 4.37 7.09
N ASP A 39 24.63 4.47 7.02
CA ASP A 39 23.70 4.47 8.14
C ASP A 39 22.42 3.71 7.77
N VAL A 40 21.66 3.28 8.77
CA VAL A 40 20.40 2.56 8.58
C VAL A 40 19.32 3.17 9.47
N THR A 41 18.17 3.46 8.88
CA THR A 41 16.93 3.71 9.63
C THR A 41 15.91 2.64 9.27
N ILE A 42 15.46 1.87 10.26
CA ILE A 42 14.35 0.92 10.14
C ILE A 42 13.14 1.56 10.80
N ASN A 43 12.06 1.71 10.05
CA ASN A 43 10.83 2.30 10.56
C ASN A 43 9.77 1.21 10.72
N LEU A 44 9.47 0.86 11.98
CA LEU A 44 8.45 -0.13 12.29
C LEU A 44 7.07 0.32 11.79
N ALA A 45 6.84 1.64 11.70
CA ALA A 45 5.58 2.19 11.23
C ALA A 45 5.33 2.02 9.72
N SER A 46 6.35 1.69 8.92
CA SER A 46 6.23 1.51 7.47
C SER A 46 6.08 0.04 7.04
N GLY A 47 5.96 -0.90 7.98
CA GLY A 47 5.89 -2.34 7.69
C GLY A 47 7.22 -2.96 7.23
N PHE A 48 8.31 -2.18 7.16
CA PHE A 48 9.64 -2.69 6.81
C PHE A 48 10.46 -2.99 8.07
N PHE A 49 10.60 -4.27 8.38
CA PHE A 49 11.30 -4.73 9.59
C PHE A 49 12.79 -5.07 9.38
N THR A 50 13.27 -5.01 8.13
CA THR A 50 14.64 -5.44 7.79
C THR A 50 15.38 -4.45 6.92
N ALA A 51 16.71 -4.48 7.01
CA ALA A 51 17.62 -3.71 6.16
C ALA A 51 18.83 -4.55 5.76
N LYS A 52 19.40 -4.29 4.57
CA LYS A 52 20.57 -5.01 4.07
C LYS A 52 21.79 -4.09 4.05
N LEU A 53 22.89 -4.53 4.66
CA LEU A 53 24.21 -3.92 4.55
C LEU A 53 25.10 -4.73 3.62
N SER A 54 26.03 -4.03 2.97
CA SER A 54 27.09 -4.62 2.15
C SER A 54 28.43 -4.00 2.49
N ALA A 55 29.47 -4.82 2.58
CA ALA A 55 30.86 -4.39 2.78
C ALA A 55 31.72 -4.78 1.58
N SER A 56 32.62 -3.89 1.20
CA SER A 56 33.62 -4.13 0.16
C SER A 56 35.00 -3.75 0.68
N ILE A 57 35.98 -4.61 0.45
CA ILE A 57 37.36 -4.37 0.86
C ILE A 57 38.09 -3.67 -0.29
N LYS A 58 38.81 -2.60 0.02
CA LYS A 58 39.50 -1.79 -0.98
C LYS A 58 40.98 -1.65 -0.69
N ASP A 59 41.77 -1.50 -1.76
CA ASP A 59 43.18 -1.12 -1.70
C ASP A 59 43.37 0.40 -1.63
N GLU A 60 44.63 0.84 -1.49
CA GLU A 60 45.03 2.26 -1.43
C GLU A 60 44.59 3.08 -2.66
N LYS A 61 44.28 2.40 -3.78
CA LYS A 61 43.85 3.00 -5.06
C LYS A 61 42.34 2.89 -5.25
N ASN A 62 41.60 2.54 -4.20
CA ASN A 62 40.14 2.39 -4.19
C ASN A 62 39.65 1.25 -5.12
N ASN A 63 40.51 0.29 -5.48
CA ASN A 63 40.10 -0.92 -6.20
C ASN A 63 39.50 -1.93 -5.24
N THR A 64 38.36 -2.52 -5.60
CA THR A 64 37.76 -3.61 -4.84
C THR A 64 38.64 -4.86 -4.89
N ILE A 65 38.96 -5.38 -3.71
CA ILE A 65 39.64 -6.64 -3.48
C ILE A 65 38.56 -7.70 -3.31
N LYS A 66 38.64 -8.78 -4.10
CA LYS A 66 37.80 -9.95 -3.88
C LYS A 66 38.34 -10.71 -2.67
N VAL A 67 37.51 -10.87 -1.64
CA VAL A 67 37.85 -11.57 -0.41
C VAL A 67 36.97 -12.81 -0.26
N GLU A 68 37.37 -13.76 0.59
CA GLU A 68 36.48 -14.86 0.92
C GLU A 68 35.39 -14.32 1.86
N GLY A 69 34.13 -14.71 1.61
CA GLY A 69 33.00 -14.13 2.33
C GLY A 69 33.09 -14.31 3.85
N ASP A 70 33.67 -15.42 4.31
CA ASP A 70 33.78 -15.76 5.73
C ASP A 70 34.83 -14.94 6.50
N ASP A 71 35.65 -14.14 5.79
CA ASP A 71 36.67 -13.26 6.37
C ASP A 71 36.10 -11.90 6.82
N ILE A 72 34.90 -11.54 6.37
CA ILE A 72 34.19 -10.34 6.81
C ILE A 72 33.28 -10.74 7.97
N GLU A 73 33.45 -10.09 9.11
CA GLU A 73 32.68 -10.35 10.32
C GLU A 73 31.83 -9.13 10.71
N TRP A 74 30.58 -9.41 11.10
CA TRP A 74 29.60 -8.41 11.54
C TRP A 74 29.21 -8.64 12.99
N ALA A 75 29.04 -7.57 13.75
CA ALA A 75 28.56 -7.60 15.13
C ALA A 75 27.57 -6.47 15.38
N VAL A 76 26.62 -6.68 16.28
CA VAL A 76 25.68 -5.66 16.76
C VAL A 76 25.99 -5.31 18.21
N ALA A 77 25.95 -4.02 18.55
CA ALA A 77 26.22 -3.55 19.91
C ALA A 77 25.08 -3.88 20.89
N ASP A 78 23.83 -3.78 20.42
CA ASP A 78 22.61 -4.03 21.20
C ASP A 78 21.67 -4.96 20.44
N THR A 79 21.57 -6.21 20.89
CA THR A 79 20.72 -7.25 20.32
C THR A 79 19.24 -7.09 20.67
N ASP A 80 18.91 -6.25 21.66
CA ASP A 80 17.52 -5.97 22.04
C ASP A 80 16.88 -4.98 21.05
N VAL A 81 17.68 -4.18 20.33
CA VAL A 81 17.23 -3.23 19.31
C VAL A 81 17.15 -3.89 17.93
N VAL A 82 18.21 -4.60 17.50
CA VAL A 82 18.23 -5.33 16.22
C VAL A 82 19.00 -6.66 16.32
N VAL A 83 18.73 -7.60 15.42
CA VAL A 83 19.48 -8.85 15.27
C VAL A 83 20.02 -9.01 13.83
N LEU A 84 21.08 -9.79 13.67
CA LEU A 84 21.66 -10.11 12.36
C LEU A 84 21.23 -11.51 11.92
N ALA A 85 20.75 -11.65 10.69
CA ALA A 85 20.40 -12.96 10.12
C ALA A 85 21.63 -13.84 9.88
N ASN A 86 22.79 -13.22 9.69
CA ASN A 86 24.11 -13.83 9.54
C ASN A 86 25.18 -12.87 10.10
N ASN A 87 26.29 -13.39 10.60
CA ASN A 87 27.37 -12.56 11.15
C ASN A 87 28.66 -12.59 10.31
N LYS A 88 28.60 -13.20 9.13
CA LYS A 88 29.71 -13.33 8.19
C LYS A 88 29.25 -13.11 6.75
N GLY A 89 30.16 -12.68 5.88
CA GLY A 89 29.86 -12.45 4.47
C GLY A 89 30.03 -10.99 4.05
N GLU A 90 30.13 -10.77 2.73
CA GLU A 90 30.10 -9.44 2.13
C GLU A 90 28.76 -8.71 2.37
N THR A 91 27.69 -9.42 2.71
CA THR A 91 26.38 -8.82 3.00
C THR A 91 25.77 -9.39 4.26
N VAL A 92 25.07 -8.55 5.02
CA VAL A 92 24.28 -8.95 6.20
C VAL A 92 22.88 -8.36 6.12
N THR A 93 21.89 -9.12 6.60
CA THR A 93 20.54 -8.60 6.82
C THR A 93 20.34 -8.33 8.31
N ILE A 94 19.86 -7.14 8.62
CA ILE A 94 19.50 -6.67 9.96
C ILE A 94 17.98 -6.78 10.09
N GLU A 95 17.49 -7.25 11.23
CA GLU A 95 16.07 -7.31 11.58
C GLU A 95 15.83 -6.50 12.87
N ALA A 96 14.86 -5.59 12.84
CA ALA A 96 14.50 -4.79 14.00
C ALA A 96 13.70 -5.59 15.03
N LYS A 97 13.99 -5.36 16.32
CA LYS A 97 13.28 -5.95 17.46
C LYS A 97 12.55 -4.90 18.30
N LYS A 98 13.13 -3.71 18.45
CA LYS A 98 12.60 -2.66 19.33
C LYS A 98 13.05 -1.28 18.88
N ILE A 99 12.21 -0.28 19.12
CA ILE A 99 12.53 1.15 19.00
C ILE A 99 13.78 1.47 19.83
N GLY A 100 14.76 2.12 19.19
CA GLY A 100 16.02 2.47 19.83
C GLY A 100 17.12 2.78 18.81
N GLU A 101 18.30 3.09 19.31
CA GLU A 101 19.50 3.33 18.52
C GLU A 101 20.57 2.31 18.90
N THR A 102 21.27 1.78 17.90
CA THR A 102 22.37 0.84 18.08
C THR A 102 23.41 1.04 16.98
N LYS A 103 24.44 0.20 16.98
CA LYS A 103 25.49 0.21 15.97
C LYS A 103 25.76 -1.20 15.50
N VAL A 104 26.00 -1.33 14.20
CA VAL A 104 26.56 -2.53 13.59
C VAL A 104 28.02 -2.26 13.28
N THR A 105 28.91 -3.18 13.64
CA THR A 105 30.34 -3.08 13.36
C THR A 105 30.72 -4.14 12.34
N VAL A 106 31.48 -3.74 11.31
CA VAL A 106 32.10 -4.67 10.36
C VAL A 106 33.61 -4.69 10.53
N LYS A 107 34.20 -5.88 10.43
CA LYS A 107 35.65 -6.13 10.57
C LYS A 107 36.16 -6.97 9.42
N TYR A 108 37.41 -6.72 9.04
CA TYR A 108 38.17 -7.54 8.11
C TYR A 108 39.67 -7.49 8.46
N GLY A 109 40.22 -8.64 8.86
CA GLY A 109 41.62 -8.76 9.25
C GLY A 109 42.04 -7.76 10.34
N ALA A 110 43.12 -7.03 10.08
CA ALA A 110 43.67 -6.02 11.00
C ALA A 110 43.29 -4.57 10.61
N LEU A 111 42.32 -4.39 9.71
CA LEU A 111 41.83 -3.06 9.36
C LEU A 111 41.01 -2.47 10.51
N ASP A 112 40.98 -1.13 10.58
CA ASP A 112 40.13 -0.43 11.52
C ASP A 112 38.66 -0.80 11.27
N PRO A 113 37.89 -1.21 12.30
CA PRO A 113 36.48 -1.54 12.16
C PRO A 113 35.68 -0.33 11.69
N VAL A 114 34.64 -0.57 10.88
CA VAL A 114 33.67 0.46 10.52
C VAL A 114 32.41 0.26 11.36
N GLU A 115 31.96 1.34 12.00
CA GLU A 115 30.70 1.40 12.74
C GLU A 115 29.62 2.04 11.88
N ILE A 116 28.50 1.35 11.74
CA ILE A 116 27.31 1.78 11.02
C ILE A 116 26.23 2.09 12.06
N PRO A 117 25.79 3.36 12.17
CA PRO A 117 24.64 3.71 13.02
C PRO A 117 23.37 3.03 12.51
N VAL A 118 22.59 2.47 13.43
CA VAL A 118 21.28 1.89 13.14
C VAL A 118 20.24 2.51 14.07
N LYS A 119 19.21 3.12 13.50
CA LYS A 119 18.09 3.70 14.22
C LYS A 119 16.82 2.91 13.91
N VAL A 120 16.17 2.39 14.94
CA VAL A 120 14.83 1.81 14.86
C VAL A 120 13.85 2.84 15.38
N ILE A 121 13.01 3.35 14.49
CA ILE A 121 11.96 4.31 14.80
C ILE A 121 10.58 3.67 14.64
N ASP A 122 9.61 4.32 15.26
CA ASP A 122 8.19 4.08 15.05
C ASP A 122 7.55 5.44 14.81
N GLU A 123 7.93 6.03 13.68
CA GLU A 123 7.42 7.32 13.22
C GLU A 123 6.64 7.05 11.94
N GLU A 124 5.33 7.20 12.02
CA GLU A 124 4.49 7.09 10.84
C GLU A 124 4.90 8.08 9.76
N ILE A 125 5.34 7.56 8.61
CA ILE A 125 5.60 8.38 7.42
C ILE A 125 4.24 8.59 6.78
N ILE A 126 3.65 9.75 7.07
CA ILE A 126 2.38 10.15 6.47
C ILE A 126 2.64 10.51 5.00
N PRO A 127 2.08 9.76 4.03
CA PRO A 127 2.24 10.06 2.62
C PRO A 127 1.66 11.45 2.30
N GLU A 128 2.33 12.20 1.43
CA GLU A 128 1.87 13.54 1.04
C GLU A 128 0.51 13.47 0.31
N THR A 129 0.29 12.40 -0.46
CA THR A 129 -0.89 12.17 -1.28
C THR A 129 -1.69 10.96 -0.82
N GLY A 130 -2.88 10.77 -1.39
CA GLY A 130 -3.74 9.63 -1.09
C GLY A 130 -4.54 9.77 0.20
N TYR A 131 -5.45 8.81 0.37
CA TYR A 131 -6.24 8.61 1.57
C TYR A 131 -5.45 7.85 2.62
N LYS A 132 -5.56 8.28 3.88
CA LYS A 132 -4.92 7.66 5.04
C LYS A 132 -6.01 6.99 5.87
N ALA A 133 -6.08 5.68 5.82
CA ALA A 133 -6.99 4.89 6.64
C ALA A 133 -6.34 4.65 8.01
N PRO A 134 -6.84 5.26 9.10
CA PRO A 134 -6.23 5.14 10.39
C PRO A 134 -6.65 3.84 11.08
N LYS A 135 -5.74 3.29 11.89
CA LYS A 135 -5.98 2.10 12.69
C LYS A 135 -6.85 2.47 13.89
N VAL A 136 -7.91 1.72 14.13
CA VAL A 136 -8.76 1.94 15.30
C VAL A 136 -8.17 1.27 16.53
N VAL A 137 -8.35 1.92 17.69
CA VAL A 137 -7.88 1.38 18.97
C VAL A 137 -8.80 0.26 19.47
N PHE A 138 -10.08 0.33 19.12
CA PHE A 138 -11.09 -0.66 19.45
C PHE A 138 -11.91 -1.00 18.21
N PRO A 139 -12.32 -2.26 18.01
CA PRO A 139 -13.16 -2.65 16.88
C PRO A 139 -14.43 -1.82 16.83
N LEU A 140 -14.72 -1.23 15.68
CA LEU A 140 -15.94 -0.46 15.45
C LEU A 140 -17.12 -1.40 15.20
N LYS A 141 -18.33 -0.95 15.57
CA LYS A 141 -19.58 -1.72 15.37
C LYS A 141 -20.59 -0.88 14.64
N VAL A 142 -21.37 -1.52 13.78
CA VAL A 142 -22.46 -0.84 13.07
C VAL A 142 -23.52 -0.33 14.06
N GLY A 143 -24.08 0.84 13.78
CA GLY A 143 -25.03 1.56 14.64
C GLY A 143 -24.39 2.37 15.78
N GLU A 144 -23.07 2.31 15.97
CA GLU A 144 -22.35 3.17 16.91
C GLU A 144 -21.77 4.40 16.17
N GLU A 145 -21.53 5.50 16.90
CA GLU A 145 -20.86 6.67 16.33
C GLU A 145 -19.37 6.38 16.11
N TRP A 146 -18.90 6.55 14.88
CA TRP A 146 -17.50 6.31 14.51
C TRP A 146 -16.69 7.63 14.51
N PRO A 147 -15.35 7.59 14.66
CA PRO A 147 -14.51 8.78 14.79
C PRO A 147 -14.27 9.48 13.43
N VAL A 148 -15.34 9.76 12.70
CA VAL A 148 -15.27 10.46 11.41
C VAL A 148 -14.96 11.95 11.60
N LYS A 149 -14.13 12.47 10.69
CA LYS A 149 -13.83 13.90 10.58
C LYS A 149 -13.99 14.30 9.14
N ASP A 150 -14.80 15.32 8.89
CA ASP A 150 -15.12 15.79 7.54
C ASP A 150 -13.87 16.14 6.71
N GLU A 151 -12.87 16.75 7.33
CA GLU A 151 -11.59 17.11 6.70
C GLU A 151 -10.78 15.90 6.20
N ASN A 152 -11.08 14.71 6.70
CA ASN A 152 -10.43 13.45 6.34
C ASN A 152 -11.29 12.58 5.42
N ALA A 153 -12.43 13.07 4.95
CA ALA A 153 -13.29 12.30 4.04
C ALA A 153 -12.63 12.16 2.66
N TYR A 154 -12.71 10.96 2.08
CA TYR A 154 -12.66 10.84 0.63
C TYR A 154 -14.04 11.23 0.10
N SER A 155 -14.13 12.21 -0.78
CA SER A 155 -15.43 12.77 -1.13
C SER A 155 -15.52 13.21 -2.58
N PHE A 156 -16.73 13.21 -3.09
CA PHE A 156 -17.08 13.79 -4.37
C PHE A 156 -18.41 14.53 -4.25
N PHE A 157 -18.49 15.73 -4.80
CA PHE A 157 -19.70 16.54 -4.85
C PHE A 157 -19.84 17.19 -6.22
N THR A 158 -21.08 17.35 -6.68
CA THR A 158 -21.42 17.92 -7.98
C THR A 158 -22.76 18.63 -7.95
N ASP A 159 -22.89 19.68 -8.77
CA ASP A 159 -24.13 20.41 -9.05
C ASP A 159 -24.72 20.09 -10.44
N GLU A 160 -24.11 19.14 -11.18
CA GLU A 160 -24.46 18.83 -12.57
C GLU A 160 -25.89 18.33 -12.77
N TYR A 161 -26.52 17.81 -11.71
CA TYR A 161 -27.89 17.30 -11.75
C TYR A 161 -28.96 18.37 -11.57
N GLY A 162 -28.55 19.62 -11.29
CA GLY A 162 -29.45 20.76 -11.09
C GLY A 162 -30.22 20.66 -9.78
N GLY A 163 -30.04 21.64 -8.89
CA GLY A 163 -30.65 21.61 -7.55
C GLY A 163 -29.63 21.94 -6.48
N GLU A 164 -29.77 21.31 -5.32
CA GLU A 164 -28.74 21.33 -4.28
C GLU A 164 -27.54 20.47 -4.69
N GLU A 165 -26.36 20.78 -4.14
CA GLU A 165 -25.15 20.00 -4.37
C GLU A 165 -25.33 18.58 -3.81
N VAL A 166 -25.11 17.58 -4.66
CA VAL A 166 -25.25 16.16 -4.31
C VAL A 166 -23.89 15.48 -4.35
N GLY A 167 -23.71 14.41 -3.59
CA GLY A 167 -22.41 13.77 -3.49
C GLY A 167 -22.30 12.76 -2.39
N TRP A 168 -21.08 12.46 -2.00
CA TRP A 168 -20.81 11.51 -0.94
C TRP A 168 -19.49 11.81 -0.22
N LYS A 169 -19.41 11.29 1.00
CA LYS A 169 -18.19 11.20 1.81
C LYS A 169 -17.99 9.75 2.22
N VAL A 170 -16.75 9.28 2.18
CA VAL A 170 -16.34 7.95 2.61
C VAL A 170 -15.17 8.07 3.57
N TRP A 171 -15.22 7.28 4.63
CA TRP A 171 -14.13 7.06 5.57
C TRP A 171 -13.79 5.58 5.64
N VAL A 172 -12.50 5.26 5.56
CA VAL A 172 -11.98 3.91 5.70
C VAL A 172 -11.12 3.85 6.95
N PHE A 173 -11.38 2.87 7.81
CA PHE A 173 -10.55 2.55 8.98
C PHE A 173 -10.15 1.08 8.92
N TRP A 174 -9.22 0.67 9.77
CA TRP A 174 -8.83 -0.73 9.87
C TRP A 174 -8.39 -1.13 11.28
N ASP A 175 -8.43 -2.43 11.57
CA ASP A 175 -7.67 -3.05 12.65
C ASP A 175 -7.08 -4.37 12.16
N ASP A 176 -6.50 -5.16 13.07
CA ASP A 176 -5.84 -6.42 12.70
C ASP A 176 -6.81 -7.48 12.13
N ASP A 177 -8.12 -7.31 12.34
CA ASP A 177 -9.15 -8.29 11.98
C ASP A 177 -10.12 -7.78 10.90
N ASN A 178 -10.26 -6.46 10.73
CA ASN A 178 -11.32 -5.87 9.90
C ASN A 178 -10.90 -4.60 9.16
N VAL A 179 -11.63 -4.33 8.08
CA VAL A 179 -11.73 -3.03 7.42
C VAL A 179 -13.11 -2.45 7.71
N TYR A 180 -13.15 -1.16 8.02
CA TYR A 180 -14.36 -0.43 8.34
C TYR A 180 -14.61 0.64 7.28
N ILE A 181 -15.83 0.73 6.77
CA ILE A 181 -16.23 1.76 5.81
C ILE A 181 -17.46 2.47 6.38
N GLN A 182 -17.35 3.76 6.62
CA GLN A 182 -18.52 4.62 6.79
C GLN A 182 -18.69 5.47 5.54
N TYR A 183 -19.91 5.64 5.09
CA TYR A 183 -20.20 6.52 3.97
C TYR A 183 -21.50 7.29 4.21
N ASP A 184 -21.47 8.56 3.81
CA ASP A 184 -22.62 9.47 3.82
C ASP A 184 -22.92 9.85 2.38
N VAL A 185 -24.17 9.67 1.94
CA VAL A 185 -24.64 10.06 0.61
C VAL A 185 -25.61 11.23 0.76
N TYR A 186 -25.28 12.31 0.07
CA TYR A 186 -26.02 13.56 0.03
C TYR A 186 -26.84 13.57 -1.26
N THR A 187 -28.15 13.35 -1.14
CA THR A 187 -29.06 13.24 -2.29
C THR A 187 -30.47 13.71 -1.93
N ASP A 188 -31.16 14.24 -2.92
CA ASP A 188 -32.58 14.61 -2.89
C ASP A 188 -33.51 13.48 -3.35
N LEU A 189 -32.96 12.36 -3.85
CA LEU A 189 -33.76 11.20 -4.25
C LEU A 189 -34.16 10.33 -3.04
N PRO A 190 -35.31 9.65 -3.13
CA PRO A 190 -35.70 8.69 -2.10
C PRO A 190 -34.72 7.52 -2.07
N PHE A 191 -34.35 7.08 -0.87
CA PHE A 191 -33.51 5.90 -0.71
C PHE A 191 -34.31 4.60 -0.95
N GLY A 192 -33.83 3.73 -1.82
CA GLY A 192 -34.43 2.44 -2.10
C GLY A 192 -33.70 1.60 -3.15
N ASN A 193 -33.73 0.28 -2.95
CA ASN A 193 -33.22 -0.67 -3.92
C ASN A 193 -34.12 -1.91 -3.98
N LYS A 194 -34.78 -2.11 -5.12
CA LYS A 194 -35.63 -3.28 -5.40
C LYS A 194 -34.89 -4.40 -6.11
N LYS A 195 -33.64 -4.16 -6.46
CA LYS A 195 -32.75 -5.15 -7.05
C LYS A 195 -32.13 -5.98 -5.95
N THR A 196 -31.78 -7.20 -6.30
CA THR A 196 -31.09 -8.12 -5.42
C THR A 196 -29.93 -8.79 -6.16
N GLU A 197 -29.06 -9.42 -5.40
CA GLU A 197 -27.93 -10.21 -5.86
C GLU A 197 -27.08 -9.42 -6.85
N ARG A 198 -26.77 -10.01 -8.00
CA ARG A 198 -25.90 -9.42 -9.02
C ARG A 198 -26.40 -8.09 -9.60
N TYR A 199 -27.61 -7.64 -9.29
CA TYR A 199 -28.24 -6.46 -9.88
C TYR A 199 -28.33 -5.26 -8.94
N ILE A 200 -27.85 -5.35 -7.69
CA ILE A 200 -27.95 -4.24 -6.72
C ILE A 200 -27.35 -2.92 -7.25
N PHE A 201 -26.39 -2.98 -8.17
CA PHE A 201 -25.78 -1.81 -8.82
C PHE A 201 -26.73 -1.03 -9.76
N GLU A 202 -27.88 -1.62 -10.12
CA GLU A 202 -28.88 -0.97 -10.97
C GLU A 202 -29.77 0.01 -10.20
N ALA A 203 -29.57 0.19 -8.89
CA ALA A 203 -30.26 1.17 -8.04
C ALA A 203 -29.33 1.59 -6.88
N ASP A 204 -29.88 2.11 -5.78
CA ASP A 204 -29.09 2.70 -4.69
C ASP A 204 -28.06 1.74 -4.11
N SER A 205 -26.78 2.10 -4.28
CA SER A 205 -25.66 1.29 -3.83
C SER A 205 -24.36 2.08 -3.78
N LEU A 206 -23.49 1.71 -2.84
CA LEU A 206 -22.08 2.09 -2.84
C LEU A 206 -21.28 0.99 -3.52
N GLU A 207 -20.41 1.35 -4.46
CA GLU A 207 -19.36 0.47 -4.97
C GLU A 207 -17.99 0.97 -4.47
N TRP A 208 -17.29 0.14 -3.70
CA TRP A 208 -15.91 0.35 -3.28
C TRP A 208 -15.00 -0.65 -3.98
N GLU A 209 -14.11 -0.17 -4.83
CA GLU A 209 -13.12 -1.01 -5.50
C GLU A 209 -11.74 -0.76 -4.93
N ILE A 210 -11.01 -1.84 -4.65
CA ILE A 210 -9.61 -1.83 -4.25
C ILE A 210 -8.78 -2.69 -5.17
N ARG A 211 -7.55 -2.27 -5.42
CA ARG A 211 -6.56 -3.03 -6.19
C ARG A 211 -5.14 -2.81 -5.67
N THR A 212 -4.25 -3.73 -6.00
CA THR A 212 -2.82 -3.52 -5.80
C THR A 212 -2.29 -2.51 -6.83
N PRO A 213 -1.25 -1.70 -6.51
CA PRO A 213 -0.69 -0.72 -7.45
C PRO A 213 -0.12 -1.33 -8.75
N ASP A 214 0.21 -2.62 -8.73
CA ASP A 214 0.66 -3.37 -9.92
C ASP A 214 -0.49 -4.05 -10.68
N GLU A 215 -1.74 -3.80 -10.26
CA GLU A 215 -2.98 -4.34 -10.81
C GLU A 215 -3.09 -5.87 -10.80
N SER A 216 -2.22 -6.56 -10.03
CA SER A 216 -2.22 -8.02 -9.93
C SER A 216 -3.44 -8.58 -9.21
N LEU A 217 -3.99 -7.81 -8.26
CA LEU A 217 -5.23 -8.12 -7.54
C LEU A 217 -6.19 -6.94 -7.63
N ARG A 218 -7.48 -7.25 -7.77
CA ARG A 218 -8.58 -6.28 -7.80
C ARG A 218 -9.85 -6.92 -7.27
N GLN A 219 -10.54 -6.22 -6.37
CA GLN A 219 -11.84 -6.60 -5.83
C GLN A 219 -12.76 -5.39 -5.77
N LYS A 220 -14.00 -5.55 -6.22
CA LYS A 220 -15.08 -4.56 -6.11
C LYS A 220 -16.15 -5.07 -5.16
N TRP A 221 -16.46 -4.27 -4.16
CA TRP A 221 -17.49 -4.53 -3.16
C TRP A 221 -18.66 -3.59 -3.40
N MET A 222 -19.80 -4.13 -3.79
CA MET A 222 -21.05 -3.39 -3.99
C MET A 222 -21.96 -3.64 -2.79
N ILE A 223 -22.48 -2.57 -2.20
CA ILE A 223 -23.17 -2.61 -0.90
C ILE A 223 -24.48 -1.85 -1.05
N ALA A 224 -25.59 -2.49 -0.66
CA ALA A 224 -26.92 -1.91 -0.79
C ALA A 224 -27.86 -2.37 0.34
N LEU A 225 -28.87 -1.56 0.66
CA LEU A 225 -30.04 -2.00 1.42
C LEU A 225 -31.15 -2.30 0.43
N THR A 226 -31.54 -3.56 0.32
CA THR A 226 -32.57 -4.01 -0.61
C THR A 226 -33.88 -4.28 0.12
N GLU A 227 -34.99 -4.00 -0.57
CA GLU A 227 -36.34 -4.20 -0.02
C GLU A 227 -36.61 -5.67 0.32
N GLU A 228 -36.12 -6.60 -0.51
CA GLU A 228 -36.43 -8.02 -0.38
C GLU A 228 -35.55 -8.73 0.66
N LYS A 229 -34.25 -8.41 0.72
CA LYS A 229 -33.26 -9.21 1.48
C LYS A 229 -32.51 -8.42 2.55
N GLY A 230 -32.74 -7.10 2.66
CA GLY A 230 -32.04 -6.27 3.63
C GLY A 230 -30.65 -5.90 3.12
N HIS A 231 -29.64 -5.96 3.98
CA HIS A 231 -28.28 -5.55 3.58
C HIS A 231 -27.62 -6.62 2.70
N GLU A 232 -27.27 -6.23 1.49
CA GLU A 232 -26.63 -7.10 0.50
C GLU A 232 -25.23 -6.59 0.19
N VAL A 233 -24.30 -7.55 0.05
CA VAL A 233 -22.92 -7.29 -0.41
C VAL A 233 -22.63 -8.21 -1.60
N VAL A 234 -22.19 -7.62 -2.70
CA VAL A 234 -21.74 -8.35 -3.90
C VAL A 234 -20.28 -8.06 -4.15
N ILE A 235 -19.49 -9.11 -4.24
CA ILE A 235 -18.07 -9.04 -4.59
C ILE A 235 -17.91 -9.33 -6.09
N ARG A 236 -17.13 -8.49 -6.78
CA ARG A 236 -16.84 -8.62 -8.21
C ARG A 236 -15.34 -8.52 -8.49
N TYR A 237 -14.91 -9.29 -9.49
CA TYR A 237 -13.53 -9.45 -9.98
C TYR A 237 -12.66 -10.34 -9.07
N PRO A 238 -12.10 -11.45 -9.59
CA PRO A 238 -12.49 -12.12 -10.85
C PRO A 238 -13.88 -12.75 -10.77
N ASP A 239 -14.33 -13.07 -9.55
CA ASP A 239 -15.56 -13.82 -9.30
C ASP A 239 -16.78 -12.90 -9.21
N ARG A 240 -17.95 -13.50 -8.99
CA ARG A 240 -19.18 -12.79 -8.69
C ARG A 240 -19.88 -13.51 -7.54
N GLU A 241 -19.61 -13.06 -6.33
CA GLU A 241 -20.10 -13.64 -5.10
C GLU A 241 -21.10 -12.70 -4.43
N TYR A 242 -22.04 -13.28 -3.71
CA TYR A 242 -23.18 -12.57 -3.16
C TYR A 242 -23.47 -13.02 -1.73
N TYR A 243 -23.72 -12.05 -0.86
CA TYR A 243 -23.93 -12.26 0.56
C TYR A 243 -25.07 -11.38 1.08
N VAL A 244 -25.81 -11.91 2.06
CA VAL A 244 -26.69 -11.14 2.94
C VAL A 244 -25.92 -10.87 4.22
N ALA A 245 -25.95 -9.62 4.70
CA ALA A 245 -25.38 -9.21 5.98
C ALA A 245 -26.48 -8.99 7.04
N PRO A 246 -26.20 -9.25 8.33
CA PRO A 246 -24.91 -9.69 8.86
C PRO A 246 -24.63 -11.18 8.62
N ASN A 247 -23.35 -11.54 8.53
CA ASN A 247 -22.84 -12.91 8.51
C ASN A 247 -21.46 -12.98 9.20
N ASP A 248 -20.79 -14.13 9.15
CA ASP A 248 -19.51 -14.36 9.84
C ASP A 248 -18.37 -13.43 9.40
N HIS A 249 -18.50 -12.78 8.24
CA HIS A 249 -17.46 -11.96 7.64
C HIS A 249 -17.87 -10.50 7.41
N MET A 250 -19.15 -10.18 7.52
CA MET A 250 -19.66 -8.88 7.12
C MET A 250 -20.78 -8.44 8.06
N ASP A 251 -20.71 -7.19 8.52
CA ASP A 251 -21.81 -6.52 9.19
C ASP A 251 -22.09 -5.20 8.48
N VAL A 252 -23.37 -4.91 8.24
CA VAL A 252 -23.78 -3.75 7.43
C VAL A 252 -25.01 -3.13 8.05
N LYS A 253 -24.99 -1.80 8.15
CA LYS A 253 -26.13 -0.98 8.52
C LYS A 253 -26.22 0.18 7.57
N ILE A 254 -27.35 0.33 6.89
CA ILE A 254 -27.65 1.51 6.09
C ILE A 254 -28.96 2.11 6.58
N GLU A 255 -29.01 3.42 6.74
CA GLU A 255 -30.17 4.13 7.25
C GLU A 255 -30.33 5.51 6.63
N GLU A 256 -31.58 5.95 6.50
CA GLU A 256 -31.90 7.30 6.05
C GLU A 256 -31.45 8.34 7.08
N THR A 257 -31.07 9.50 6.56
CA THR A 257 -30.65 10.68 7.31
C THR A 257 -31.38 11.90 6.77
N ASP A 258 -31.15 13.07 7.36
CA ASP A 258 -31.72 14.34 6.89
C ASP A 258 -31.08 14.85 5.59
N PHE A 259 -29.94 14.30 5.18
CA PHE A 259 -29.23 14.66 3.94
C PHE A 259 -29.29 13.57 2.85
N GLY A 260 -29.92 12.43 3.10
CA GLY A 260 -29.91 11.26 2.22
C GLY A 260 -29.79 9.99 3.05
N TYR A 261 -28.65 9.31 3.01
CA TYR A 261 -28.44 8.09 3.80
C TYR A 261 -26.99 7.91 4.27
N ARG A 262 -26.84 7.13 5.34
CA ARG A 262 -25.55 6.72 5.92
C ARG A 262 -25.44 5.21 5.90
N GLY A 263 -24.28 4.71 5.49
CA GLY A 263 -23.90 3.31 5.63
C GLY A 263 -22.68 3.12 6.53
N GLN A 264 -22.70 2.05 7.31
CA GLN A 264 -21.58 1.53 8.08
C GLN A 264 -21.38 0.06 7.73
N VAL A 265 -20.14 -0.30 7.42
CA VAL A 265 -19.76 -1.60 6.89
C VAL A 265 -18.54 -2.08 7.66
N VAL A 266 -18.63 -3.27 8.23
CA VAL A 266 -17.51 -4.01 8.80
C VAL A 266 -17.22 -5.18 7.86
N LEU A 267 -16.01 -5.23 7.31
CA LEU A 267 -15.54 -6.32 6.47
C LEU A 267 -14.40 -7.05 7.17
N SER A 268 -14.60 -8.33 7.46
CA SER A 268 -13.58 -9.16 8.10
C SER A 268 -12.47 -9.51 7.12
N GLN A 269 -11.22 -9.32 7.55
CA GLN A 269 -10.03 -9.78 6.84
C GLN A 269 -9.92 -11.31 6.80
N ALA A 270 -10.73 -12.05 7.59
CA ALA A 270 -10.82 -13.50 7.48
C ALA A 270 -11.57 -13.97 6.22
N HIS A 271 -12.29 -13.08 5.53
CA HIS A 271 -12.92 -13.39 4.26
C HIS A 271 -11.85 -13.61 3.17
N GLU A 272 -11.92 -14.72 2.43
CA GLU A 272 -10.86 -15.10 1.47
C GLU A 272 -10.51 -13.99 0.47
N LYS A 273 -11.51 -13.29 -0.08
CA LYS A 273 -11.31 -12.21 -1.06
C LYS A 273 -10.67 -10.95 -0.47
N LEU A 274 -10.89 -10.65 0.80
CA LEU A 274 -10.28 -9.48 1.44
C LEU A 274 -8.88 -9.84 1.97
N ALA A 275 -8.71 -11.07 2.46
CA ALA A 275 -7.44 -11.61 2.94
C ALA A 275 -6.33 -11.58 1.87
N GLU A 276 -6.68 -11.71 0.58
CA GLU A 276 -5.73 -11.65 -0.54
C GLU A 276 -4.90 -10.35 -0.58
N PHE A 277 -5.43 -9.24 -0.06
CA PHE A 277 -4.70 -7.97 -0.01
C PHE A 277 -3.69 -7.88 1.14
N GLY A 278 -3.82 -8.73 2.16
CA GLY A 278 -2.93 -8.73 3.33
C GLY A 278 -2.88 -7.37 4.03
N ILE A 279 -4.03 -6.83 4.43
CA ILE A 279 -4.13 -5.47 4.98
C ILE A 279 -3.38 -5.38 6.31
N GLU A 280 -2.27 -4.66 6.26
CA GLU A 280 -1.37 -4.43 7.38
C GLU A 280 -0.84 -3.00 7.37
N LEU A 281 -0.15 -2.65 8.45
CA LEU A 281 0.42 -1.31 8.60
C LEU A 281 1.42 -1.01 7.48
N GLY A 282 1.25 0.17 6.87
CA GLY A 282 2.09 0.64 5.78
C GLY A 282 1.69 0.08 4.41
N LEU A 283 0.71 -0.82 4.34
CA LEU A 283 0.21 -1.32 3.06
C LEU A 283 -0.33 -0.17 2.23
N LYS A 284 0.07 -0.15 0.95
CA LYS A 284 -0.47 0.74 -0.07
C LYS A 284 -1.34 -0.04 -1.05
N LEU A 285 -2.61 0.34 -1.11
CA LEU A 285 -3.54 -0.06 -2.17
C LEU A 285 -3.91 1.15 -3.01
N GLU A 286 -4.71 0.90 -4.04
CA GLU A 286 -5.41 1.90 -4.82
C GLU A 286 -6.91 1.68 -4.66
N MET A 287 -7.68 2.74 -4.44
CA MET A 287 -9.13 2.66 -4.26
C MET A 287 -9.89 3.59 -5.20
N ALA A 288 -11.11 3.18 -5.54
CA ALA A 288 -12.09 3.99 -6.24
C ALA A 288 -13.48 3.77 -5.61
N VAL A 289 -14.30 4.82 -5.60
CA VAL A 289 -15.66 4.79 -5.08
C VAL A 289 -16.63 5.28 -6.14
N GLN A 290 -17.79 4.64 -6.22
CA GLN A 290 -18.93 5.07 -7.01
C GLN A 290 -20.19 4.94 -6.17
N VAL A 291 -21.10 5.91 -6.25
CA VAL A 291 -22.44 5.79 -5.66
C VAL A 291 -23.46 5.79 -6.78
N ASN A 292 -24.28 4.75 -6.81
CA ASN A 292 -25.46 4.67 -7.68
C ASN A 292 -26.65 5.25 -6.89
N ASP A 293 -27.43 6.10 -7.55
CA ASP A 293 -28.54 6.86 -6.93
C ASP A 293 -29.79 6.73 -7.84
N SER A 294 -30.95 6.44 -7.26
CA SER A 294 -32.17 5.99 -7.96
C SER A 294 -33.42 6.73 -7.48
N GLU A 295 -34.27 7.15 -8.42
CA GLU A 295 -35.50 7.87 -8.07
C GLU A 295 -36.66 6.93 -7.70
N ASP A 296 -36.55 5.65 -8.04
CA ASP A 296 -37.62 4.66 -7.94
C ASP A 296 -37.20 3.31 -7.32
N GLY A 297 -35.91 3.14 -7.06
CA GLY A 297 -35.29 1.90 -6.58
C GLY A 297 -35.22 0.78 -7.62
N GLU A 298 -35.68 1.01 -8.85
CA GLU A 298 -35.69 0.03 -9.95
C GLU A 298 -34.61 0.32 -10.99
N THR A 299 -34.30 1.59 -11.21
CA THR A 299 -33.32 2.01 -12.23
C THR A 299 -32.43 3.11 -11.70
N ARG A 300 -31.13 2.96 -11.94
CA ARG A 300 -30.12 3.95 -11.60
C ARG A 300 -30.37 5.23 -12.39
N THR A 301 -30.72 6.28 -11.67
CA THR A 301 -30.97 7.63 -12.21
C THR A 301 -29.66 8.39 -12.38
N ARG A 302 -28.76 8.28 -11.41
CA ARG A 302 -27.49 9.02 -11.36
C ARG A 302 -26.34 8.13 -10.92
N ILE A 303 -25.14 8.58 -11.25
CA ILE A 303 -23.88 8.04 -10.72
C ILE A 303 -23.19 9.21 -10.04
N LEU A 304 -23.26 9.26 -8.71
CA LEU A 304 -22.62 10.29 -7.91
C LEU A 304 -21.17 9.87 -7.69
N GLY A 305 -20.24 10.55 -8.35
CA GLY A 305 -18.84 10.14 -8.43
C GLY A 305 -18.69 8.78 -9.12
N GLY A 306 -17.66 8.58 -9.92
CA GLY A 306 -17.53 7.30 -10.59
C GLY A 306 -16.42 7.27 -11.60
N PHE A 307 -15.36 6.57 -11.24
CA PHE A 307 -14.24 6.30 -12.12
C PHE A 307 -13.71 4.87 -12.00
N VAL A 308 -14.52 3.95 -11.46
CA VAL A 308 -14.19 2.53 -11.47
C VAL A 308 -14.07 1.97 -12.90
N ASP A 309 -14.76 2.58 -13.87
CA ASP A 309 -14.62 2.25 -15.30
C ASP A 309 -13.75 3.23 -16.10
N SER A 310 -13.30 4.36 -15.53
CA SER A 310 -12.36 5.28 -16.21
C SER A 310 -10.89 4.98 -15.91
N GLY A 311 -10.61 4.22 -14.86
CA GLY A 311 -9.26 3.85 -14.44
C GLY A 311 -8.58 4.86 -13.50
N GLU A 312 -9.31 5.81 -12.92
CA GLU A 312 -8.75 6.72 -11.91
C GLU A 312 -8.91 6.14 -10.50
N TYR A 313 -7.79 5.93 -9.83
CA TYR A 313 -7.74 5.46 -8.44
C TYR A 313 -6.98 6.45 -7.57
N THR A 314 -7.38 6.52 -6.31
CA THR A 314 -6.66 7.24 -5.26
C THR A 314 -5.82 6.26 -4.46
N GLU A 315 -4.57 6.62 -4.13
CA GLU A 315 -3.78 5.80 -3.21
C GLU A 315 -4.48 5.67 -1.85
N LEU A 316 -4.51 4.46 -1.31
CA LEU A 316 -5.08 4.12 -0.01
C LEU A 316 -3.96 3.55 0.86
N TRP A 317 -3.66 4.23 1.96
CA TRP A 317 -2.59 3.85 2.88
C TRP A 317 -3.17 3.44 4.23
N PHE A 318 -2.80 2.26 4.71
CA PHE A 318 -3.21 1.76 6.02
C PHE A 318 -2.20 2.17 7.09
N LEU A 319 -2.62 3.05 7.97
CA LEU A 319 -1.78 3.85 8.87
C LEU A 319 -2.23 3.67 10.33
N TYR A 320 -1.36 3.96 11.30
CA TYR A 320 -1.72 4.03 12.73
C TYR A 320 -2.59 5.24 13.07
N LYS A 321 -2.38 6.42 12.46
CA LYS A 321 -3.09 7.67 12.82
C LYS A 321 -3.67 8.45 11.66
#